data_AF-A0AAJ2U3X2-F1
#
_entry.id   AF-A0AAJ2U3X2-F1
#
_cell.length_a   1.000
_cell.length_b   1.000
_cell.length_c   1.000
_cell.angle_alpha   90.00
_cell.angle_beta   90.00
_cell.angle_gamma   90.00
#
_symmetry.space_group_name_H-M   'P 1'
#
loop_
_entity.id
_entity.type
_entity.pdbx_description
1 polymer ?
#
loop_
_entity_poly.entity_id
_entity_poly.type
_entity_poly.pdbx_seq_one_letter_code
_entity_poly.pdbx_strand_id
1 'polypeptide(L)' 'MSEILLALFAPFLLMVITTRVTFSLVGASIVTWMVILSVISVYDKPWWLLLIAIPSFAAGVLIAKKVLIKRPGM' A
#
# COMPACT_ATOMS: atom_id res chain seq x y z
N MET A 1 -10.53 15.02 -7.76
CA MET A 1 -10.81 14.61 -6.36
C MET A 1 -10.70 13.10 -6.14
N SER A 2 -11.24 12.28 -7.06
CA SER A 2 -11.12 10.80 -7.01
C SER A 2 -9.68 10.29 -6.91
N GLU A 3 -8.74 10.91 -7.61
CA GLU A 3 -7.34 10.48 -7.67
C GLU A 3 -6.59 10.66 -6.37
N ILE A 4 -6.87 11.75 -5.64
CA ILE A 4 -6.30 12.01 -4.31
C ILE A 4 -6.84 10.99 -3.31
N LEU A 5 -8.14 10.68 -3.42
CA LEU A 5 -8.76 9.64 -2.61
C LEU A 5 -8.11 8.27 -2.87
N LEU A 6 -7.90 7.92 -4.15
CA LEU A 6 -7.22 6.67 -4.52
C LEU A 6 -5.77 6.65 -4.04
N ALA A 7 -5.01 7.73 -4.22
CA ALA A 7 -3.64 7.83 -3.72
C ALA A 7 -3.56 7.72 -2.19
N LEU A 8 -4.63 8.09 -1.47
CA LEU A 8 -4.71 7.99 -0.01
C LEU A 8 -5.22 6.63 0.47
N PHE A 9 -6.16 5.97 -0.20
CA PHE A 9 -6.74 4.71 0.28
C PHE A 9 -6.12 3.46 -0.35
N ALA A 10 -5.68 3.53 -1.61
CA ALA A 10 -5.15 2.37 -2.31
C ALA A 10 -3.86 1.81 -1.67
N PRO A 11 -2.84 2.62 -1.29
CA PRO A 11 -1.62 2.09 -0.65
C PRO A 11 -1.93 1.37 0.65
N PHE A 12 -2.81 1.96 1.46
CA PHE A 12 -3.26 1.40 2.72
C PHE A 12 -3.95 0.05 2.54
N LEU A 13 -4.96 -0.01 1.65
CA LEU A 13 -5.71 -1.24 1.40
C LEU A 13 -4.84 -2.33 0.77
N LEU A 14 -4.00 -1.97 -0.21
CA LEU A 14 -3.04 -2.88 -0.83
C LEU A 14 -2.10 -3.47 0.21
N MET A 15 -1.54 -2.66 1.10
CA MET A 15 -0.62 -3.14 2.12
C MET A 15 -1.32 -4.13 3.06
N VAL A 16 -2.52 -3.80 3.54
CA VAL A 16 -3.27 -4.66 4.48
C VAL A 16 -3.68 -5.97 3.82
N ILE A 17 -4.28 -5.92 2.63
CA ILE A 17 -4.78 -7.12 1.93
C ILE A 17 -3.61 -8.00 1.49
N THR A 18 -2.58 -7.41 0.88
CA THR A 18 -1.44 -8.18 0.38
C THR A 18 -0.66 -8.83 1.52
N THR A 19 -0.56 -8.17 2.67
CA THR A 19 0.07 -8.79 3.86
C THR A 19 -0.71 -10.02 4.35
N ARG A 20 -2.03 -10.06 4.16
CA ARG A 20 -2.84 -11.24 4.52
C ARG A 20 -2.68 -12.39 3.54
N VAL A 21 -2.40 -12.12 2.26
CA VAL A 21 -2.19 -13.18 1.27
C VAL A 21 -0.75 -13.71 1.29
N THR A 22 0.22 -12.80 1.43
CA THR A 22 1.65 -13.15 1.35
C THR A 22 2.24 -13.57 2.69
N PHE A 23 1.56 -13.28 3.81
CA PHE A 23 2.04 -13.45 5.18
C PHE A 23 3.44 -12.86 5.43
N SER A 24 3.84 -11.90 4.60
CA SER A 24 5.15 -11.26 4.64
C SER A 24 4.98 -9.76 4.53
N LEU A 25 5.42 -9.04 5.57
CA LEU A 25 5.40 -7.58 5.57
C LEU A 25 6.31 -7.02 4.45
N VAL A 26 7.44 -7.68 4.20
CA VAL A 26 8.38 -7.29 3.15
C VAL A 26 7.79 -7.55 1.77
N GLY A 27 7.21 -8.73 1.54
CA GLY A 27 6.56 -9.08 0.28
C GLY A 27 5.40 -8.13 -0.05
N ALA A 28 4.54 -7.86 0.94
CA ALA A 28 3.43 -6.93 0.77
C ALA A 28 3.89 -5.49 0.51
N SER A 29 4.99 -5.05 1.13
CA SER A 29 5.57 -3.74 0.89
C SER A 29 6.05 -3.62 -0.56
N ILE A 30 6.80 -4.60 -1.04
CA ILE A 30 7.32 -4.63 -2.42
C ILE A 30 6.17 -4.58 -3.42
N VAL A 31 5.17 -5.46 -3.27
CA VAL A 31 4.00 -5.49 -4.16
C VAL A 31 3.25 -4.16 -4.15
N THR A 32 3.02 -3.57 -2.97
CA THR A 32 2.34 -2.28 -2.85
C THR A 32 3.08 -1.18 -3.61
N TRP A 33 4.41 -1.11 -3.47
CA TRP A 33 5.23 -0.15 -4.20
C TRP A 33 5.27 -0.42 -5.70
N MET A 34 5.34 -1.69 -6.13
CA MET A 34 5.28 -2.04 -7.56
C MET A 34 3.97 -1.58 -8.19
N VAL A 35 2.84 -1.78 -7.51
CA VAL A 35 1.52 -1.34 -7.99
C VAL A 35 1.45 0.19 -8.05
N ILE A 36 1.88 0.90 -7.01
CA ILE A 36 1.84 2.38 -6.98
C ILE A 36 2.70 2.97 -8.11
N LEU A 37 3.93 2.49 -8.26
CA LEU A 37 4.84 2.98 -9.31
C LEU A 37 4.31 2.65 -10.71
N SER A 38 3.73 1.47 -10.90
CA SER A 38 3.09 1.09 -12.16
C SER A 38 1.91 2.01 -12.48
N VAL A 39 1.02 2.29 -11.52
CA VAL A 39 -0.12 3.20 -11.72
C VAL A 39 0.35 4.60 -12.09
N ILE A 40 1.39 5.11 -11.42
CA ILE A 40 1.90 6.45 -11.73
C ILE A 40 2.49 6.51 -13.14
N SER A 41 3.25 5.49 -13.53
CA SER A 41 3.87 5.42 -14.85
C SER A 41 2.89 5.16 -15.99
N VAL A 42 1.85 4.33 -15.78
CA VAL A 42 0.90 3.93 -16.82
C VAL A 42 -0.15 5.00 -17.07
N TYR A 43 -0.56 5.74 -16.05
CA TYR A 43 -1.63 6.74 -16.14
C TYR A 43 -1.11 8.18 -16.16
N ASP A 44 0.20 8.38 -16.41
CA ASP A 44 0.88 9.70 -16.45
C ASP A 44 0.48 10.61 -15.28
N LYS A 45 0.42 10.02 -14.07
CA LYS A 45 -0.06 10.72 -12.89
C LYS A 45 1.00 11.68 -12.35
N PRO A 46 0.59 12.82 -11.76
CA PRO A 46 1.53 13.76 -11.17
C PRO A 46 2.33 13.11 -10.05
N TRP A 47 3.66 13.30 -10.10
CA TRP A 47 4.60 12.73 -9.13
C TRP A 47 4.30 13.12 -7.68
N TRP A 48 3.66 14.27 -7.45
CA TRP A 48 3.25 14.71 -6.10
C TRP A 48 2.28 13.72 -5.41
N LEU A 49 1.55 12.89 -6.16
CA LEU A 49 0.67 11.85 -5.56
C LEU A 49 1.47 10.80 -4.76
N LEU A 50 2.76 10.58 -5.07
CA LEU A 50 3.63 9.74 -4.25
C LEU A 50 3.78 10.27 -2.82
N LEU A 51 3.87 11.58 -2.66
CA LEU A 51 4.03 12.19 -1.35
C LEU A 51 2.80 11.99 -0.46
N ILE A 52 1.62 11.87 -1.08
CA ILE A 52 0.37 11.52 -0.39
C ILE A 52 0.29 10.01 -0.12
N ALA A 53 0.83 9.19 -1.02
CA ALA A 53 0.85 7.73 -0.87
C ALA A 53 1.77 7.25 0.27
N ILE A 54 2.88 7.96 0.55
CA ILE A 54 3.83 7.62 1.63
C ILE A 54 3.17 7.53 3.02
N PRO A 55 2.48 8.56 3.54
CA PRO A 55 1.85 8.49 4.86
C PRO A 55 0.73 7.45 4.92
N SER A 56 0.00 7.25 3.81
CA SER A 56 -1.00 6.19 3.68
C SER A 56 -0.38 4.81 3.78
N PHE A 57 0.70 4.57 3.04
CA PHE A 57 1.46 3.33 3.07
C PHE A 57 1.99 3.08 4.49
N ALA A 58 2.58 4.07 5.14
CA ALA A 58 3.09 3.96 6.51
C ALA A 58 1.99 3.52 7.49
N ALA A 59 0.80 4.13 7.41
CA ALA A 59 -0.36 3.71 8.21
C ALA A 59 -0.76 2.25 7.91
N GLY A 60 -0.75 1.86 6.63
CA GLY A 60 -1.01 0.49 6.19
C GLY A 60 -0.01 -0.51 6.75
N VAL A 61 1.30 -0.18 6.74
CA VAL A 61 2.36 -1.03 7.31
C VAL A 61 2.16 -1.21 8.81
N LEU A 62 1.83 -0.15 9.55
CA LEU A 62 1.61 -0.23 10.99
C LEU A 62 0.46 -1.17 11.35
N ILE A 63 -0.65 -1.10 10.60
CA ILE A 63 -1.81 -1.98 10.81
C ILE A 63 -1.49 -3.41 10.36
N ALA A 64 -0.93 -3.58 9.16
CA ALA A 64 -0.53 -4.86 8.62
C ALA A 64 0.43 -5.61 9.56
N LYS A 65 1.41 -4.90 10.14
CA LYS A 65 2.32 -5.45 11.15
C LYS A 65 1.58 -5.93 12.39
N LYS A 66 0.65 -5.14 12.93
CA LYS A 66 -0.16 -5.55 14.10
C LYS A 66 -0.99 -6.81 13.80
N VAL A 67 -1.57 -6.89 12.60
CA VAL A 67 -2.39 -8.02 12.18
C VAL A 67 -1.55 -9.26 11.99
N LEU A 68 -0.39 -9.15 11.32
CA LEU A 68 0.52 -10.27 11.09
C LEU A 68 1.06 -10.86 12.39
N ILE A 69 1.41 -10.02 13.37
CA ILE A 69 1.83 -10.48 14.71
C ILE A 69 0.69 -11.23 15.40
N LYS A 70 -0.55 -10.75 15.27
CA LYS A 70 -1.71 -11.35 15.95
C LYS A 70 -2.20 -12.63 15.27
N ARG A 71 -2.03 -12.77 13.95
CA ARG A 71 -2.48 -13.90 13.13
C ARG A 71 -1.50 -14.18 11.98
N PRO A 72 -0.33 -14.79 12.25
CA PRO A 72 0.56 -15.23 11.18
C PRO A 72 -0.09 -16.42 10.46
N GLY A 73 -0.51 -16.25 9.20
CA GLY A 73 -0.99 -17.36 8.37
C GLY A 73 -2.52 -17.52 8.20
N MET A 74 -3.37 -16.58 8.64
CA MET A 74 -4.84 -16.66 8.53
C MET A 74 -5.53 -15.51 7.78
#